data_AF-A0A2H1GAI9-F1
#
_entry.id   AF-A0A2H1GAI9-F1
#
_cell.length_a   1.000
_cell.length_b   1.000
_cell.length_c   1.000
_cell.angle_alpha   90.00
_cell.angle_beta   90.00
_cell.angle_gamma   90.00
#
_symmetry.space_group_name_H-M   'P 1'
#
loop_
_entity.id
_entity.type
_entity.pdbx_description
1 polymer ?
#
loop_
_entity_poly.entity_id
_entity_poly.type
_entity_poly.pdbx_seq_one_letter_code
_entity_poly.pdbx_strand_id
1 'polypeptide(L)'
;MLIPAASGMALPSVKSLVECGQYSTSFEPFLPQLYALPQQIWASIGDLGALKDIYLNTNPAMSGLGLSIAMMPVFFIVAEINKNYSQVDRVWSILPAFFNLHYAFWARANGLETERLNSVAVFSIAWSVRLTYNYWRRGGYEIGSEDYRWELIKKYIGSFGFLLLNIFFISTVQLVLLWAVTLPTYVLLLTSQLRPEIAAFDQVFSRLLVALVVFEYFADGQQWTYHQAKAEYAKTAKVPEGWTRAQIERGFNTTGLWKHSRHPNFAAEQLIWIVLYQWGCFKSETLWNYTCVGVINYILVFAGSTPITEWISSGKYPQYKLYQERVGRFIPSIFGAGWNEEEVEKAAKKLDNKKQ
;
A
#
# COMPACT_ATOMS: atom_id res chain seq x y z
N MET A 1 3.71 -29.18 31.54
CA MET A 1 3.74 -28.20 30.43
C MET A 1 2.49 -28.47 29.61
N LEU A 2 1.46 -27.65 29.77
CA LEU A 2 0.14 -27.89 29.17
C LEU A 2 0.23 -27.71 27.65
N ILE A 3 -0.13 -28.77 26.93
CA ILE A 3 -0.32 -28.80 25.48
C ILE A 3 -1.45 -27.82 25.14
N PRO A 4 -1.31 -26.84 24.23
CA PRO A 4 -2.42 -25.97 23.88
C PRO A 4 -3.42 -26.75 23.01
N ALA A 5 -4.58 -27.06 23.58
CA ALA A 5 -5.69 -27.75 22.94
C ALA A 5 -6.68 -26.80 22.20
N ALA A 6 -6.25 -25.61 21.76
CA ALA A 6 -7.17 -24.56 21.28
C ALA A 6 -7.00 -24.15 19.81
N SER A 7 -5.92 -24.53 19.12
CA SER A 7 -5.68 -24.12 17.72
C SER A 7 -6.57 -24.85 16.69
N GLY A 8 -7.15 -25.99 17.05
CA GLY A 8 -7.93 -26.84 16.13
C GLY A 8 -9.27 -26.26 15.68
N MET A 9 -9.84 -25.27 16.40
CA MET A 9 -11.10 -24.61 16.02
C MET A 9 -10.89 -23.26 15.30
N ALA A 10 -9.72 -22.65 15.44
CA ALA A 10 -9.43 -21.32 14.88
C ALA A 10 -8.80 -21.36 13.49
N LEU A 11 -8.14 -22.47 13.14
CA LEU A 11 -7.48 -22.66 11.85
C LEU A 11 -8.12 -23.80 11.06
N PRO A 12 -8.07 -23.74 9.72
CA PRO A 12 -8.56 -24.82 8.88
C PRO A 12 -7.76 -26.10 9.13
N SER A 13 -8.46 -27.24 9.12
CA SER A 13 -7.83 -28.57 9.12
C SER A 13 -7.31 -28.92 7.71
N VAL A 14 -6.35 -28.14 7.21
CA VAL A 14 -5.71 -28.36 5.90
C VAL A 14 -4.81 -29.58 5.91
N LYS A 15 -4.89 -30.40 4.85
CA LYS A 15 -4.10 -31.64 4.67
C LYS A 15 -3.01 -31.51 3.61
N SER A 16 -3.08 -30.46 2.79
CA SER A 16 -2.12 -30.20 1.72
C SER A 16 -1.81 -28.71 1.61
N LEU A 17 -0.65 -28.36 1.01
CA LEU A 17 -0.27 -26.97 0.78
C LEU A 17 -1.25 -26.24 -0.15
N VAL A 18 -1.83 -26.97 -1.11
CA VAL A 18 -2.83 -26.45 -2.06
C VAL A 18 -4.10 -26.01 -1.33
N GLU A 19 -4.56 -26.78 -0.34
CA GLU A 19 -5.72 -26.42 0.48
C GLU A 19 -5.53 -25.12 1.28
N CYS A 20 -4.29 -24.74 1.61
CA CYS A 20 -4.02 -23.45 2.25
C CYS A 20 -4.41 -22.26 1.35
N GLY A 21 -4.27 -22.41 0.03
CA GLY A 21 -4.63 -21.40 -0.97
C GLY A 21 -6.08 -21.47 -1.45
N GLN A 22 -6.87 -22.45 -1.03
CA GLN A 22 -8.25 -22.62 -1.50
C GLN A 22 -9.25 -21.91 -0.60
N TYR A 23 -10.11 -21.06 -1.18
CA TYR A 23 -11.09 -20.28 -0.44
C TYR A 23 -12.04 -21.14 0.39
N SER A 24 -12.58 -22.21 -0.20
CA SER A 24 -13.59 -23.09 0.40
C SER A 24 -13.06 -23.90 1.59
N THR A 25 -11.74 -24.06 1.70
CA THR A 25 -11.11 -24.81 2.79
C THR A 25 -10.49 -23.88 3.82
N SER A 26 -9.82 -22.81 3.40
CA SER A 26 -8.99 -21.99 4.29
C SER A 26 -9.64 -20.69 4.78
N PHE A 27 -10.75 -20.25 4.16
CA PHE A 27 -11.38 -18.97 4.50
C PHE A 27 -12.90 -19.09 4.73
N GLU A 28 -13.63 -19.65 3.77
CA GLU A 28 -15.10 -19.75 3.79
C GLU A 28 -15.66 -20.40 5.08
N PRO A 29 -15.09 -21.50 5.62
CA PRO A 29 -15.64 -22.14 6.81
C PRO A 29 -15.60 -21.26 8.07
N PHE A 30 -14.81 -20.18 8.05
CA PHE A 30 -14.61 -19.28 9.19
C PHE A 30 -15.50 -18.03 9.12
N LEU A 31 -16.23 -17.79 8.02
CA LEU A 31 -17.18 -16.68 7.92
C LEU A 31 -18.19 -16.60 9.08
N PRO A 32 -18.73 -17.73 9.62
CA PRO A 32 -19.57 -17.68 10.82
C PRO A 32 -18.92 -16.99 12.03
N GLN A 33 -17.59 -17.09 12.20
CA GLN A 33 -16.89 -16.40 13.27
C GLN A 33 -16.94 -14.87 13.11
N LEU A 34 -16.86 -14.36 11.87
CA LEU A 34 -16.99 -12.94 11.58
C LEU A 34 -18.36 -12.39 12.01
N TYR A 35 -19.43 -13.13 11.74
CA TYR A 35 -20.79 -12.72 12.12
C TYR A 35 -21.02 -12.78 13.65
N ALA A 36 -20.39 -13.74 14.34
CA ALA A 36 -20.51 -13.89 15.78
C ALA A 36 -19.66 -12.88 16.58
N LEU A 37 -18.55 -12.39 16.00
CA LEU A 37 -17.53 -11.60 16.68
C LEU A 37 -18.08 -10.34 17.39
N PRO A 38 -18.97 -9.52 16.80
CA PRO A 38 -19.49 -8.33 17.48
C PRO A 38 -20.23 -8.65 18.78
N GLN A 39 -21.06 -9.70 18.76
CA GLN A 39 -21.84 -10.13 19.93
C GLN A 39 -20.94 -10.69 21.02
N GLN A 40 -19.92 -11.48 20.64
CA GLN A 40 -18.94 -12.03 21.58
C GLN A 40 -18.12 -10.92 22.24
N ILE A 41 -17.63 -9.96 21.47
CA ILE A 41 -16.88 -8.80 22.01
C ILE A 41 -17.77 -8.00 22.96
N TRP A 42 -19.01 -7.69 22.56
CA TRP A 42 -19.96 -6.94 23.39
C TRP A 42 -20.24 -7.63 24.73
N ALA A 43 -20.44 -8.95 24.71
CA ALA A 43 -20.68 -9.75 25.91
C ALA A 43 -19.46 -9.83 26.85
N SER A 44 -18.25 -9.58 26.33
CA SER A 44 -16.98 -9.69 27.07
C SER A 44 -16.32 -8.34 27.36
N ILE A 45 -17.02 -7.21 27.16
CA ILE A 45 -16.50 -5.89 27.51
C ILE A 45 -16.16 -5.84 29.01
N GLY A 46 -14.91 -5.48 29.32
CA GLY A 46 -14.42 -5.40 30.71
C GLY A 46 -13.75 -6.68 31.22
N ASP A 47 -13.81 -7.78 30.46
CA ASP A 47 -13.10 -9.03 30.78
C ASP A 47 -11.93 -9.26 29.81
N LEU A 48 -10.72 -8.91 30.26
CA LEU A 48 -9.50 -9.08 29.47
C LEU A 48 -9.17 -10.55 29.18
N GLY A 49 -9.56 -11.47 30.06
CA GLY A 49 -9.36 -12.91 29.86
C GLY A 49 -10.23 -13.41 28.71
N ALA A 50 -11.54 -13.11 28.78
CA ALA A 50 -12.49 -13.48 27.74
C ALA A 50 -12.15 -12.84 26.37
N LEU A 51 -11.75 -11.55 26.35
CA LEU A 51 -11.33 -10.89 25.11
C LEU A 51 -10.07 -11.52 24.50
N LYS A 52 -9.11 -11.92 25.35
CA LYS A 52 -7.92 -12.65 24.90
C LYS A 52 -8.31 -14.02 24.32
N ASP A 53 -9.21 -14.74 24.97
CA ASP A 53 -9.68 -16.04 24.50
C ASP A 53 -10.43 -15.92 23.17
N ILE A 54 -11.30 -14.89 23.01
CA ILE A 54 -11.96 -14.59 21.72
C ILE A 54 -10.89 -14.35 20.64
N TYR A 55 -9.88 -13.53 20.91
CA TYR A 55 -8.81 -13.25 19.95
C TYR A 55 -8.04 -14.50 19.53
N LEU A 56 -7.63 -15.34 20.49
CA LEU A 56 -6.82 -16.53 20.21
C LEU A 56 -7.62 -17.66 19.53
N ASN A 57 -8.94 -17.72 19.75
CA ASN A 57 -9.81 -18.75 19.18
C ASN A 57 -10.54 -18.30 17.90
N THR A 58 -10.42 -17.04 17.49
CA THR A 58 -10.92 -16.56 16.20
C THR A 58 -9.85 -16.71 15.14
N ASN A 59 -10.24 -17.18 13.96
CA ASN A 59 -9.36 -17.24 12.80
C ASN A 59 -8.75 -15.85 12.53
N PRO A 60 -7.43 -15.73 12.40
CA PRO A 60 -6.79 -14.42 12.33
C PRO A 60 -7.19 -13.63 11.08
N ALA A 61 -7.59 -14.28 9.99
CA ALA A 61 -8.15 -13.59 8.82
C ALA A 61 -9.51 -12.96 9.15
N MET A 62 -10.37 -13.66 9.93
CA MET A 62 -11.66 -13.13 10.37
C MET A 62 -11.50 -12.00 11.38
N SER A 63 -10.57 -12.10 12.34
CA SER A 63 -10.28 -11.00 13.27
C SER A 63 -9.79 -9.76 12.53
N GLY A 64 -8.91 -9.91 11.54
CA GLY A 64 -8.43 -8.80 10.71
C GLY A 64 -9.53 -8.16 9.88
N LEU A 65 -10.39 -8.96 9.24
CA LEU A 65 -11.55 -8.46 8.49
C LEU A 65 -12.56 -7.76 9.42
N GLY A 66 -12.87 -8.37 10.56
CA GLY A 66 -13.76 -7.81 11.57
C GLY A 66 -13.28 -6.45 12.08
N LEU A 67 -11.98 -6.32 12.37
CA LEU A 67 -11.38 -5.04 12.75
C LEU A 67 -11.47 -4.01 11.61
N SER A 68 -11.22 -4.42 10.36
CA SER A 68 -11.34 -3.55 9.18
C SER A 68 -12.76 -3.00 9.01
N ILE A 69 -13.78 -3.85 9.22
CA ILE A 69 -15.19 -3.47 9.18
C ILE A 69 -15.55 -2.56 10.37
N ALA A 70 -15.08 -2.87 11.57
CA ALA A 70 -15.35 -2.08 12.77
C ALA A 70 -14.78 -0.65 12.67
N MET A 71 -13.69 -0.45 11.92
CA MET A 71 -13.11 0.87 11.68
C MET A 71 -13.94 1.73 10.70
N MET A 72 -14.72 1.14 9.79
CA MET A 72 -15.48 1.87 8.77
C MET A 72 -16.35 3.02 9.31
N PRO A 73 -17.25 2.79 10.29
CA PRO A 73 -18.07 3.88 10.83
C PRO A 73 -17.22 4.96 11.50
N VAL A 74 -16.09 4.60 12.12
CA VAL A 74 -15.19 5.56 12.78
C VAL A 74 -14.58 6.49 11.73
N PHE A 75 -13.98 5.95 10.68
CA PHE A 75 -13.37 6.76 9.61
C PHE A 75 -14.41 7.60 8.86
N PHE A 76 -15.58 7.04 8.60
CA PHE A 76 -16.68 7.76 7.97
C PHE A 76 -17.12 8.97 8.81
N ILE A 77 -17.43 8.75 10.09
CA ILE A 77 -17.88 9.81 11.01
C ILE A 77 -16.80 10.87 11.17
N VAL A 78 -15.54 10.47 11.40
CA VAL A 78 -14.42 11.41 11.56
C VAL A 78 -14.20 12.22 10.28
N ALA A 79 -14.28 11.60 9.09
CA ALA A 79 -14.16 12.31 7.83
C ALA A 79 -15.29 13.33 7.63
N GLU A 80 -16.53 12.96 7.95
CA GLU A 80 -17.69 13.84 7.80
C GLU A 80 -17.74 14.99 8.81
N ILE A 81 -17.32 14.76 10.06
CA ILE A 81 -17.23 15.82 11.09
C ILE A 81 -16.15 16.83 10.71
N ASN A 82 -14.98 16.36 10.30
CA ASN A 82 -13.85 17.24 9.98
C ASN A 82 -13.89 17.81 8.56
N LYS A 83 -14.80 17.31 7.71
CA LYS A 83 -14.82 17.58 6.25
C LYS A 83 -13.44 17.42 5.62
N ASN A 84 -12.73 16.39 6.06
CA ASN A 84 -11.41 16.02 5.61
C ASN A 84 -11.40 14.52 5.34
N TYR A 85 -11.30 14.15 4.08
CA TYR A 85 -11.48 12.79 3.57
C TYR A 85 -10.16 12.02 3.46
N SER A 86 -9.04 12.63 3.84
CA SER A 86 -7.74 11.99 3.96
C SER A 86 -7.54 11.23 5.28
N GLN A 87 -8.62 10.92 6.03
CA GLN A 87 -8.50 10.14 7.26
C GLN A 87 -7.89 8.76 6.99
N VAL A 88 -8.35 8.07 5.94
CA VAL A 88 -7.81 6.75 5.58
C VAL A 88 -6.41 6.87 4.99
N ASP A 89 -6.12 7.95 4.24
CA ASP A 89 -4.78 8.21 3.71
C ASP A 89 -3.72 8.22 4.83
N ARG A 90 -4.06 8.74 6.01
CA ARG A 90 -3.15 8.82 7.18
C ARG A 90 -2.77 7.47 7.77
N VAL A 91 -3.61 6.45 7.61
CA VAL A 91 -3.39 5.09 8.12
C VAL A 91 -2.99 4.10 7.04
N TRP A 92 -2.95 4.53 5.77
CA TRP A 92 -2.53 3.71 4.64
C TRP A 92 -1.13 3.13 4.86
N SER A 93 -0.22 3.91 5.46
CA SER A 93 1.15 3.49 5.76
C SER A 93 1.27 2.62 7.02
N ILE A 94 0.18 2.40 7.76
CA ILE A 94 0.20 1.75 9.08
C ILE A 94 -0.55 0.42 9.03
N LEU A 95 -1.78 0.41 8.49
CA LEU A 95 -2.68 -0.74 8.56
C LEU A 95 -2.11 -2.03 7.93
N PRO A 96 -1.45 -2.01 6.75
CA PRO A 96 -0.88 -3.24 6.20
C PRO A 96 0.22 -3.85 7.09
N ALA A 97 1.06 -3.04 7.71
CA ALA A 97 2.05 -3.54 8.67
C ALA A 97 1.39 -4.05 9.94
N PHE A 98 0.38 -3.34 10.44
CA PHE A 98 -0.43 -3.79 11.57
C PHE A 98 -1.06 -5.17 11.32
N PHE A 99 -1.67 -5.41 10.15
CA PHE A 99 -2.28 -6.71 9.86
C PHE A 99 -1.25 -7.83 9.66
N ASN A 100 -0.10 -7.54 9.04
CA ASN A 100 1.01 -8.50 8.96
C ASN A 100 1.54 -8.88 10.35
N LEU A 101 1.70 -7.90 11.25
CA LEU A 101 2.10 -8.11 12.64
C LEU A 101 1.03 -8.86 13.44
N HIS A 102 -0.25 -8.59 13.19
CA HIS A 102 -1.38 -9.31 13.75
C HIS A 102 -1.27 -10.81 13.45
N TYR A 103 -1.02 -11.22 12.20
CA TYR A 103 -0.81 -12.63 11.87
C TYR A 103 0.38 -13.23 12.62
N ALA A 104 1.51 -12.52 12.69
CA ALA A 104 2.71 -12.99 13.38
C ALA A 104 2.50 -13.13 14.89
N PHE A 105 1.84 -12.15 15.51
CA PHE A 105 1.51 -12.13 16.93
C PHE A 105 0.50 -13.23 17.27
N TRP A 106 -0.57 -13.37 16.47
CA TRP A 106 -1.58 -14.42 16.63
C TRP A 106 -0.94 -15.81 16.57
N ALA A 107 -0.09 -16.06 15.58
CA ALA A 107 0.60 -17.34 15.42
C ALA A 107 1.51 -17.64 16.62
N ARG A 108 2.30 -16.65 17.06
CA ARG A 108 3.17 -16.79 18.24
C ARG A 108 2.39 -17.08 19.52
N ALA A 109 1.28 -16.37 19.73
CA ALA A 109 0.44 -16.55 20.91
C ALA A 109 -0.27 -17.92 20.95
N ASN A 110 -0.47 -18.54 19.79
CA ASN A 110 -0.97 -19.91 19.64
C ASN A 110 0.14 -20.98 19.57
N GLY A 111 1.41 -20.61 19.78
CA GLY A 111 2.53 -21.55 19.78
C GLY A 111 2.86 -22.15 18.41
N LEU A 112 2.51 -21.45 17.33
CA LEU A 112 2.78 -21.87 15.94
C LEU A 112 4.15 -21.39 15.47
N GLU A 113 4.66 -22.01 14.41
CA GLU A 113 5.87 -21.55 13.72
C GLU A 113 5.65 -20.16 13.12
N THR A 114 6.64 -19.26 13.28
CA THR A 114 6.54 -17.86 12.90
C THR A 114 7.66 -17.35 12.01
N GLU A 115 8.65 -18.17 11.62
CA GLU A 115 9.84 -17.70 10.90
C GLU A 115 9.51 -16.92 9.62
N ARG A 116 8.60 -17.43 8.77
CA ARG A 116 8.13 -16.72 7.57
C ARG A 116 7.39 -15.44 7.91
N LEU A 117 6.54 -15.46 8.94
CA LEU A 117 5.74 -14.32 9.38
C LEU A 117 6.63 -13.23 9.96
N ASN A 118 7.70 -13.59 10.68
CA ASN A 118 8.70 -12.67 11.18
C ASN A 118 9.44 -11.98 10.01
N SER A 119 9.73 -12.70 8.93
CA SER A 119 10.33 -12.13 7.71
C SER A 119 9.40 -11.10 7.05
N VAL A 120 8.09 -11.41 6.95
CA VAL A 120 7.07 -10.45 6.48
C VAL A 120 6.91 -9.27 7.44
N ALA A 121 6.99 -9.51 8.76
CA ALA A 121 6.91 -8.46 9.77
C ALA A 121 8.08 -7.47 9.64
N VAL A 122 9.32 -7.95 9.47
CA VAL A 122 10.50 -7.09 9.28
C VAL A 122 10.37 -6.22 8.03
N PHE A 123 10.00 -6.82 6.90
CA PHE A 123 9.73 -6.08 5.67
C PHE A 123 8.62 -5.03 5.87
N SER A 124 7.49 -5.44 6.45
CA SER A 124 6.31 -4.57 6.54
C SER A 124 6.51 -3.43 7.54
N ILE A 125 7.27 -3.64 8.62
CA ILE A 125 7.74 -2.56 9.52
C ILE A 125 8.62 -1.58 8.76
N ALA A 126 9.62 -2.06 8.01
CA ALA A 126 10.50 -1.18 7.23
C ALA A 126 9.72 -0.37 6.18
N TRP A 127 8.77 -1.02 5.48
CA TRP A 127 7.86 -0.37 4.54
C TRP A 127 6.99 0.70 5.24
N SER A 128 6.40 0.36 6.40
CA SER A 128 5.55 1.27 7.17
C SER A 128 6.31 2.49 7.67
N VAL A 129 7.51 2.28 8.24
CA VAL A 129 8.38 3.37 8.71
C VAL A 129 8.74 4.29 7.54
N ARG A 130 9.17 3.73 6.39
CA ARG A 130 9.48 4.51 5.18
C ARG A 130 8.28 5.35 4.75
N LEU A 131 7.13 4.72 4.54
CA LEU A 131 5.97 5.40 3.96
C LEU A 131 5.39 6.44 4.92
N THR A 132 5.34 6.12 6.21
CA THR A 132 4.92 7.05 7.28
C THR A 132 5.86 8.25 7.36
N TYR A 133 7.17 8.04 7.32
CA TYR A 133 8.15 9.13 7.28
C TYR A 133 7.98 10.00 6.02
N ASN A 134 7.78 9.38 4.86
CA ASN A 134 7.57 10.09 3.59
C ASN A 134 6.27 10.91 3.58
N TYR A 135 5.19 10.39 4.18
CA TYR A 135 3.93 11.09 4.31
C TYR A 135 4.02 12.24 5.34
N TRP A 136 4.66 11.98 6.49
CA TRP A 136 4.90 12.97 7.54
C TRP A 136 5.72 14.16 7.04
N ARG A 137 6.89 13.92 6.43
CA ARG A 137 7.77 15.02 5.96
C ARG A 137 7.09 15.90 4.91
N ARG A 138 6.08 15.39 4.20
CA ARG A 138 5.27 16.12 3.22
C ARG A 138 4.08 16.87 3.84
N GLY A 139 3.97 16.90 5.17
CA GLY A 139 2.89 17.57 5.90
C GLY A 139 1.58 16.77 5.98
N GLY A 140 1.59 15.47 5.66
CA GLY A 140 0.37 14.64 5.61
C GLY A 140 -0.36 14.47 6.95
N TYR A 141 0.34 14.71 8.07
CA TYR A 141 -0.21 14.67 9.42
C TYR A 141 -0.47 16.07 10.02
N GLU A 142 -0.24 17.14 9.27
CA GLU A 142 -0.56 18.50 9.73
C GLU A 142 -2.09 18.69 9.84
N ILE A 143 -2.52 19.51 10.79
CA ILE A 143 -3.94 19.82 10.98
C ILE A 143 -4.46 20.50 9.71
N GLY A 144 -5.56 19.98 9.15
CA GLY A 144 -6.15 20.48 7.91
C GLY A 144 -5.50 19.93 6.62
N SER A 145 -4.42 19.15 6.71
CA SER A 145 -3.81 18.50 5.54
C SER A 145 -4.78 17.49 4.92
N GLU A 146 -5.05 17.67 3.62
CA GLU A 146 -5.92 16.83 2.80
C GLU A 146 -5.32 16.68 1.40
N ASP A 147 -5.50 15.50 0.80
CA ASP A 147 -5.14 15.28 -0.58
C ASP A 147 -5.98 16.16 -1.51
N TYR A 148 -5.30 17.04 -2.25
CA TYR A 148 -5.90 17.98 -3.19
C TYR A 148 -6.79 17.33 -4.26
N ARG A 149 -6.64 16.02 -4.52
CA ARG A 149 -7.49 15.27 -5.46
C ARG A 149 -8.93 15.16 -4.95
N TRP A 150 -9.16 15.17 -3.65
CA TRP A 150 -10.51 15.07 -3.09
C TRP A 150 -11.37 16.28 -3.46
N GLU A 151 -10.86 17.49 -3.25
CA GLU A 151 -11.53 18.73 -3.67
C GLU A 151 -11.79 18.77 -5.19
N LEU A 152 -10.81 18.32 -5.99
CA LEU A 152 -10.99 18.21 -7.42
C LEU A 152 -12.13 17.25 -7.78
N ILE A 153 -12.13 16.03 -7.23
CA ILE A 153 -13.15 15.01 -7.50
C ILE A 153 -14.53 15.53 -7.09
N LYS A 154 -14.64 16.13 -5.89
CA LYS A 154 -15.88 16.73 -5.38
C LYS A 154 -16.43 17.81 -6.31
N LYS A 155 -15.57 18.62 -6.91
CA LYS A 155 -15.98 19.62 -7.92
C LYS A 155 -16.63 18.99 -9.16
N TYR A 156 -16.20 17.79 -9.57
CA TYR A 156 -16.76 17.10 -10.74
C TYR A 156 -18.03 16.31 -10.44
N ILE A 157 -18.11 15.63 -9.29
CA ILE A 157 -19.24 14.72 -8.98
C ILE A 157 -20.27 15.33 -8.01
N GLY A 158 -20.01 16.53 -7.49
CA GLY A 158 -20.85 17.23 -6.53
C GLY A 158 -20.85 16.60 -5.14
N SER A 159 -21.43 17.30 -4.16
CA SER A 159 -21.41 16.87 -2.74
C SER A 159 -22.10 15.53 -2.50
N PHE A 160 -23.22 15.26 -3.20
CA PHE A 160 -23.93 13.99 -3.03
C PHE A 160 -23.15 12.82 -3.63
N GLY A 161 -22.61 12.97 -4.85
CA GLY A 161 -21.74 11.95 -5.44
C GLY A 161 -20.49 11.70 -4.58
N PHE A 162 -19.96 12.74 -3.97
CA PHE A 162 -18.81 12.64 -3.07
C PHE A 162 -19.16 11.95 -1.74
N LEU A 163 -20.36 12.17 -1.19
CA LEU A 163 -20.85 11.42 -0.03
C LEU A 163 -20.94 9.92 -0.36
N LEU A 164 -21.48 9.56 -1.53
CA LEU A 164 -21.52 8.15 -1.96
C LEU A 164 -20.10 7.59 -2.14
N LEU A 165 -19.18 8.35 -2.71
CA LEU A 165 -17.76 7.97 -2.80
C LEU A 165 -17.15 7.73 -1.42
N ASN A 166 -17.49 8.56 -0.42
CA ASN A 166 -17.01 8.38 0.94
C ASN A 166 -17.55 7.07 1.56
N ILE A 167 -18.86 6.85 1.46
CA ILE A 167 -19.54 5.67 2.01
C ILE A 167 -19.07 4.38 1.34
N PHE A 168 -18.97 4.35 0.02
CA PHE A 168 -18.73 3.11 -0.73
C PHE A 168 -17.27 2.86 -1.08
N PHE A 169 -16.37 3.84 -0.92
CA PHE A 169 -14.98 3.68 -1.29
C PHE A 169 -14.00 4.17 -0.21
N ILE A 170 -14.02 5.46 0.11
CA ILE A 170 -12.98 6.09 0.96
C ILE A 170 -12.97 5.45 2.34
N SER A 171 -14.12 5.44 3.04
CA SER A 171 -14.20 4.96 4.43
C SER A 171 -14.52 3.47 4.56
N THR A 172 -14.65 2.73 3.45
CA THR A 172 -15.04 1.30 3.47
C THR A 172 -14.07 0.44 2.68
N VAL A 173 -14.13 0.46 1.34
CA VAL A 173 -13.32 -0.40 0.47
C VAL A 173 -11.83 -0.24 0.76
N GLN A 174 -11.35 0.98 1.04
CA GLN A 174 -9.94 1.19 1.35
C GLN A 174 -9.47 0.47 2.62
N LEU A 175 -10.28 0.43 3.68
CA LEU A 175 -9.90 -0.28 4.92
C LEU A 175 -9.84 -1.80 4.70
N VAL A 176 -10.81 -2.35 3.98
CA VAL A 176 -10.81 -3.78 3.61
C VAL A 176 -9.65 -4.10 2.66
N LEU A 177 -9.34 -3.20 1.72
CA LEU A 177 -8.19 -3.34 0.82
C LEU A 177 -6.87 -3.43 1.60
N LEU A 178 -6.66 -2.54 2.57
CA LEU A 178 -5.42 -2.51 3.37
C LEU A 178 -5.23 -3.78 4.21
N TRP A 179 -6.32 -4.44 4.61
CA TRP A 179 -6.27 -5.79 5.16
C TRP A 179 -6.07 -6.85 4.07
N ALA A 180 -6.84 -6.80 2.98
CA ALA A 180 -6.85 -7.83 1.94
C ALA A 180 -5.48 -8.00 1.26
N VAL A 181 -4.72 -6.91 1.10
CA VAL A 181 -3.35 -6.96 0.54
C VAL A 181 -2.36 -7.76 1.42
N THR A 182 -2.70 -7.97 2.70
CA THR A 182 -1.92 -8.74 3.67
C THR A 182 -2.35 -10.20 3.81
N LEU A 183 -3.46 -10.61 3.17
CA LEU A 183 -3.93 -12.00 3.18
C LEU A 183 -2.91 -13.05 2.70
N PRO A 184 -1.95 -12.78 1.80
CA PRO A 184 -0.91 -13.76 1.51
C PRO A 184 -0.12 -14.18 2.76
N THR A 185 0.01 -13.31 3.76
CA THR A 185 0.64 -13.64 5.06
C THR A 185 -0.18 -14.66 5.85
N TYR A 186 -1.51 -14.65 5.73
CA TYR A 186 -2.36 -15.71 6.28
C TYR A 186 -2.10 -17.06 5.56
N VAL A 187 -1.93 -17.08 4.24
CA VAL A 187 -1.53 -18.31 3.52
C VAL A 187 -0.15 -18.80 3.97
N LEU A 188 0.80 -17.89 4.19
CA LEU A 188 2.12 -18.23 4.75
C LEU A 188 2.01 -18.81 6.17
N LEU A 189 1.08 -18.33 6.99
CA LEU A 189 0.75 -18.92 8.30
C LEU A 189 0.27 -20.35 8.15
N LEU A 190 -0.71 -20.61 7.28
CA LEU A 190 -1.26 -21.95 7.09
C LEU A 190 -0.23 -22.95 6.55
N THR A 191 0.53 -22.55 5.53
CA THR A 191 1.56 -23.41 4.92
C THR A 191 2.70 -23.74 5.89
N SER A 192 2.97 -22.87 6.87
CA SER A 192 3.96 -23.12 7.93
C SER A 192 3.56 -24.22 8.91
N GLN A 193 2.27 -24.59 8.96
CA GLN A 193 1.81 -25.72 9.78
C GLN A 193 2.17 -27.07 9.15
N LEU A 194 2.25 -27.13 7.82
CA LEU A 194 2.57 -28.36 7.08
C LEU A 194 4.06 -28.47 6.74
N ARG A 195 4.69 -27.32 6.46
CA ARG A 195 6.11 -27.21 6.05
C ARG A 195 6.73 -26.04 6.82
N PRO A 196 7.13 -26.22 8.09
CA PRO A 196 7.64 -25.13 8.92
C PRO A 196 8.99 -24.58 8.44
N GLU A 197 9.80 -25.38 7.76
CA GLU A 197 11.17 -25.06 7.41
C GLU A 197 11.31 -23.89 6.41
N ILE A 198 12.23 -22.96 6.69
CA ILE A 198 12.54 -21.88 5.74
C ILE A 198 13.34 -22.43 4.56
N ALA A 199 12.81 -22.27 3.33
CA ALA A 199 13.49 -22.70 2.12
C ALA A 199 14.33 -21.55 1.53
N ALA A 200 15.29 -21.87 0.65
CA ALA A 200 16.08 -20.86 -0.05
C ALA A 200 15.20 -19.83 -0.80
N PHE A 201 14.06 -20.26 -1.35
CA PHE A 201 13.12 -19.36 -2.02
C PHE A 201 12.40 -18.39 -1.06
N ASP A 202 12.14 -18.78 0.19
CA ASP A 202 11.60 -17.87 1.21
C ASP A 202 12.55 -16.67 1.43
N GLN A 203 13.87 -16.94 1.42
CA GLN A 203 14.90 -15.90 1.49
C GLN A 203 14.93 -15.00 0.26
N VAL A 204 14.71 -15.55 -0.94
CA VAL A 204 14.64 -14.75 -2.18
C VAL A 204 13.47 -13.76 -2.14
N PHE A 205 12.26 -14.23 -1.80
CA PHE A 205 11.08 -13.36 -1.68
C PHE A 205 11.28 -12.28 -0.61
N SER A 206 11.75 -12.66 0.58
CA SER A 206 12.00 -11.71 1.67
C SER A 206 13.04 -10.63 1.29
N ARG A 207 14.17 -11.04 0.71
CA ARG A 207 15.23 -10.10 0.28
C ARG A 207 14.76 -9.19 -0.85
N LEU A 208 13.96 -9.71 -1.78
CA LEU A 208 13.38 -8.91 -2.86
C LEU A 208 12.43 -7.84 -2.30
N LEU A 209 11.56 -8.19 -1.35
CA LEU A 209 10.68 -7.22 -0.68
C LEU A 209 11.47 -6.11 0.01
N VAL A 210 12.52 -6.45 0.75
CA VAL A 210 13.40 -5.45 1.39
C VAL A 210 14.11 -4.57 0.34
N ALA A 211 14.62 -5.18 -0.73
CA ALA A 211 15.26 -4.43 -1.81
C ALA A 211 14.30 -3.43 -2.49
N LEU A 212 13.02 -3.80 -2.64
CA LEU A 212 11.99 -2.90 -3.16
C LEU A 212 11.69 -1.74 -2.21
N VAL A 213 11.64 -1.98 -0.89
CA VAL A 213 11.50 -0.90 0.10
C VAL A 213 12.68 0.07 0.04
N VAL A 214 13.90 -0.43 -0.12
CA VAL A 214 15.11 0.41 -0.31
C VAL A 214 15.00 1.21 -1.61
N PHE A 215 14.53 0.60 -2.70
CA PHE A 215 14.29 1.29 -3.96
C PHE A 215 13.28 2.44 -3.80
N GLU A 216 12.16 2.20 -3.10
CA GLU A 216 11.18 3.24 -2.78
C GLU A 216 11.78 4.37 -1.95
N TYR A 217 12.61 4.04 -0.95
CA TYR A 217 13.29 5.04 -0.12
C TYR A 217 14.12 6.01 -0.97
N PHE A 218 14.90 5.49 -1.94
CA PHE A 218 15.67 6.33 -2.86
C PHE A 218 14.78 7.11 -3.83
N ALA A 219 13.73 6.49 -4.39
CA ALA A 219 12.80 7.16 -5.30
C ALA A 219 12.07 8.33 -4.61
N ASP A 220 11.56 8.09 -3.40
CA ASP A 220 10.92 9.09 -2.54
C ASP A 220 11.93 10.19 -2.15
N GLY A 221 13.17 9.82 -1.79
CA GLY A 221 14.25 10.75 -1.46
C GLY A 221 14.59 11.70 -2.62
N GLN A 222 14.78 11.17 -3.83
CA GLN A 222 15.04 11.97 -5.03
C GLN A 222 13.91 12.97 -5.30
N GLN A 223 12.65 12.55 -5.14
CA GLN A 223 11.50 13.42 -5.32
C GLN A 223 11.43 14.52 -4.27
N TRP A 224 11.72 14.17 -3.02
CA TRP A 224 11.76 15.11 -1.91
C TRP A 224 12.83 16.18 -2.12
N THR A 225 14.06 15.79 -2.45
CA THR A 225 15.17 16.73 -2.73
C THR A 225 14.82 17.69 -3.87
N TYR A 226 14.21 17.20 -4.95
CA TYR A 226 13.75 18.06 -6.05
C TYR A 226 12.74 19.11 -5.58
N HIS A 227 11.70 18.70 -4.83
CA HIS A 227 10.68 19.65 -4.38
C HIS A 227 11.19 20.64 -3.33
N GLN A 228 12.17 20.25 -2.51
CA GLN A 228 12.88 21.20 -1.63
C GLN A 228 13.63 22.26 -2.44
N ALA A 229 14.42 21.86 -3.44
CA ALA A 229 15.13 22.78 -4.31
C ALA A 229 14.18 23.71 -5.06
N LYS A 230 13.06 23.18 -5.57
CA LYS A 230 12.01 23.97 -6.22
C LYS A 230 11.39 25.00 -5.26
N ALA A 231 11.11 24.60 -4.02
CA ALA A 231 10.55 25.50 -3.01
C ALA A 231 11.54 26.60 -2.59
N GLU A 232 12.83 26.28 -2.51
CA GLU A 232 13.90 27.25 -2.25
C GLU A 232 14.04 28.27 -3.39
N TYR A 233 14.04 27.79 -4.64
CA TYR A 233 14.06 28.66 -5.82
C TYR A 233 12.87 29.62 -5.84
N ALA A 234 11.67 29.12 -5.53
CA ALA A 234 10.46 29.95 -5.49
C ALA A 234 10.53 31.07 -4.44
N LYS A 235 11.28 30.87 -3.34
CA LYS A 235 11.46 31.87 -2.27
C LYS A 235 12.61 32.85 -2.56
N THR A 236 13.69 32.39 -3.18
CA THR A 236 14.95 33.14 -3.27
C THR A 236 15.28 33.64 -4.68
N ALA A 237 14.63 33.10 -5.71
CA ALA A 237 14.99 33.23 -7.12
C ALA A 237 16.44 32.82 -7.46
N LYS A 238 17.15 32.15 -6.54
CA LYS A 238 18.50 31.62 -6.74
C LYS A 238 18.42 30.13 -7.00
N VAL A 239 19.06 29.68 -8.08
CA VAL A 239 19.10 28.25 -8.42
C VAL A 239 19.91 27.51 -7.36
N PRO A 240 19.34 26.53 -6.65
CA PRO A 240 20.07 25.77 -5.65
C PRO A 240 21.22 24.97 -6.27
N GLU A 241 22.27 24.72 -5.47
CA GLU A 241 23.44 23.97 -5.93
C GLU A 241 23.06 22.57 -6.43
N GLY A 242 23.73 22.11 -7.49
CA GLY A 242 23.47 20.81 -8.12
C GLY A 242 22.27 20.77 -9.09
N TRP A 243 21.56 21.90 -9.28
CA TRP A 243 20.46 22.02 -10.22
C TRP A 243 20.73 23.04 -11.31
N THR A 244 20.14 22.84 -12.49
CA THR A 244 20.09 23.88 -13.53
C THR A 244 18.79 24.68 -13.44
N ARG A 245 18.82 25.92 -13.94
CA ARG A 245 17.60 26.74 -14.04
C ARG A 245 16.49 26.02 -14.80
N ALA A 246 16.83 25.37 -15.92
CA ALA A 246 15.88 24.66 -16.76
C ALA A 246 15.18 23.49 -16.03
N GLN A 247 15.92 22.75 -15.18
CA GLN A 247 15.35 21.64 -14.40
C GLN A 247 14.35 22.12 -13.35
N ILE A 248 14.65 23.24 -12.68
CA ILE A 248 13.78 23.78 -11.63
C ILE A 248 12.54 24.46 -12.24
N GLU A 249 12.72 25.29 -13.27
CA GLU A 249 11.63 26.02 -13.93
C GLU A 249 10.63 25.10 -14.64
N ARG A 250 11.06 23.91 -15.08
CA ARG A 250 10.18 22.86 -15.62
C ARG A 250 9.08 22.44 -14.64
N GLY A 251 9.38 22.46 -13.33
CA GLY A 251 8.41 22.26 -12.27
C GLY A 251 8.08 20.80 -11.89
N PHE A 252 8.72 19.80 -12.51
CA PHE A 252 8.67 18.39 -12.12
C PHE A 252 10.03 17.69 -12.26
N ASN A 253 10.26 16.64 -11.47
CA ASN A 253 11.52 15.91 -11.45
C ASN A 253 11.65 14.96 -12.64
N THR A 254 12.83 14.97 -13.27
CA THR A 254 13.23 14.10 -14.39
C THR A 254 14.65 13.56 -14.21
N THR A 255 15.18 13.61 -12.99
CA THR A 255 16.55 13.17 -12.66
C THR A 255 16.53 11.86 -11.88
N GLY A 256 17.67 11.16 -11.81
CA GLY A 256 17.77 9.88 -11.08
C GLY A 256 16.85 8.81 -11.66
N LEU A 257 16.05 8.17 -10.81
CA LEU A 257 15.07 7.15 -11.21
C LEU A 257 13.91 7.74 -12.03
N TRP A 258 13.59 9.01 -11.81
CA TRP A 258 12.50 9.71 -12.48
C TRP A 258 12.77 9.89 -13.98
N LYS A 259 14.03 9.83 -14.43
CA LYS A 259 14.35 9.85 -15.87
C LYS A 259 13.94 8.57 -16.60
N HIS A 260 13.76 7.47 -15.87
CA HIS A 260 13.46 6.15 -16.40
C HIS A 260 12.01 5.74 -16.20
N SER A 261 11.39 6.14 -15.09
CA SER A 261 9.98 5.89 -14.79
C SER A 261 9.37 7.17 -14.24
N ARG A 262 8.15 7.51 -14.67
CA ARG A 262 7.48 8.72 -14.19
C ARG A 262 6.98 8.59 -12.75
N HIS A 263 6.82 7.36 -12.26
CA HIS A 263 6.41 7.04 -10.89
C HIS A 263 7.18 5.80 -10.39
N PRO A 264 8.51 5.88 -10.19
CA PRO A 264 9.33 4.73 -9.84
C PRO A 264 8.96 4.15 -8.47
N ASN A 265 8.62 5.00 -7.50
CA ASN A 265 8.11 4.56 -6.21
C ASN A 265 6.76 3.84 -6.34
N PHE A 266 5.83 4.30 -7.19
CA PHE A 266 4.55 3.60 -7.40
C PHE A 266 4.73 2.26 -8.11
N ALA A 267 5.74 2.13 -8.97
CA ALA A 267 6.06 0.86 -9.61
C ALA A 267 6.58 -0.16 -8.59
N ALA A 268 7.50 0.25 -7.71
CA ALA A 268 8.00 -0.59 -6.63
C ALA A 268 6.90 -0.94 -5.61
N GLU A 269 6.05 0.02 -5.26
CA GLU A 269 4.93 -0.16 -4.34
C GLU A 269 3.95 -1.23 -4.85
N GLN A 270 3.56 -1.18 -6.13
CA GLN A 270 2.75 -2.25 -6.73
C GLN A 270 3.48 -3.59 -6.74
N LEU A 271 4.77 -3.59 -7.06
CA LEU A 271 5.58 -4.82 -7.13
C LEU A 271 5.76 -5.48 -5.76
N ILE A 272 5.86 -4.72 -4.67
CA ILE A 272 5.92 -5.25 -3.30
C ILE A 272 4.74 -6.18 -3.02
N TRP A 273 3.53 -5.74 -3.31
CA TRP A 273 2.33 -6.53 -3.02
C TRP A 273 2.15 -7.70 -4.00
N ILE A 274 2.61 -7.55 -5.24
CA ILE A 274 2.70 -8.67 -6.20
C ILE A 274 3.67 -9.73 -5.69
N VAL A 275 4.85 -9.34 -5.19
CA VAL A 275 5.87 -10.26 -4.67
C VAL A 275 5.38 -10.98 -3.41
N LEU A 276 4.72 -10.28 -2.49
CA LEU A 276 4.11 -10.90 -1.30
C LEU A 276 3.00 -11.90 -1.69
N TYR A 277 2.15 -11.54 -2.65
CA TYR A 277 1.14 -12.44 -3.19
C TYR A 277 1.76 -13.69 -3.84
N GLN A 278 2.80 -13.50 -4.66
CA GLN A 278 3.48 -14.59 -5.35
C GLN A 278 4.20 -15.52 -4.37
N TRP A 279 4.70 -14.99 -3.25
CA TRP A 279 5.26 -15.81 -2.16
C TRP A 279 4.20 -16.74 -1.56
N GLY A 280 3.00 -16.22 -1.28
CA GLY A 280 1.85 -17.02 -0.83
C GLY A 280 1.44 -18.10 -1.83
N CYS A 281 1.38 -17.77 -3.12
CA CYS A 281 1.10 -18.74 -4.20
C CYS A 281 2.18 -19.83 -4.27
N PHE A 282 3.45 -19.44 -4.24
CA PHE A 282 4.58 -20.37 -4.29
C PHE A 282 4.55 -21.35 -3.11
N LYS A 283 4.29 -20.88 -1.89
CA LYS A 283 4.24 -21.73 -0.69
C LYS A 283 3.01 -22.60 -0.59
N SER A 284 1.90 -22.20 -1.19
CA SER A 284 0.69 -23.03 -1.31
C SER A 284 0.74 -23.98 -2.50
N GLU A 285 1.82 -23.99 -3.30
CA GLU A 285 1.91 -24.78 -4.53
C GLU A 285 0.75 -24.50 -5.51
N THR A 286 0.27 -23.24 -5.52
CA THR A 286 -0.80 -22.77 -6.41
C THR A 286 -0.25 -21.75 -7.40
N LEU A 287 -0.77 -21.76 -8.63
CA LEU A 287 -0.46 -20.71 -9.61
C LEU A 287 -1.14 -19.39 -9.25
N TRP A 288 -2.35 -19.49 -8.68
CA TRP A 288 -3.13 -18.37 -8.17
C TRP A 288 -4.01 -18.86 -7.02
N ASN A 289 -4.36 -17.96 -6.11
CA ASN A 289 -5.34 -18.18 -5.05
C ASN A 289 -6.18 -16.92 -4.78
N TYR A 290 -7.23 -17.07 -3.95
CA TYR A 290 -8.24 -16.04 -3.66
C TYR A 290 -7.66 -14.76 -3.03
N THR A 291 -6.46 -14.81 -2.44
CA THR A 291 -5.82 -13.61 -1.87
C THR A 291 -5.38 -12.61 -2.94
N CYS A 292 -5.48 -12.97 -4.23
CA CYS A 292 -5.25 -12.05 -5.36
C CYS A 292 -6.16 -10.83 -5.33
N VAL A 293 -7.33 -10.93 -4.69
CA VAL A 293 -8.28 -9.82 -4.55
C VAL A 293 -7.61 -8.60 -3.91
N GLY A 294 -6.69 -8.80 -2.96
CA GLY A 294 -5.94 -7.71 -2.34
C GLY A 294 -5.06 -6.97 -3.34
N VAL A 295 -4.16 -7.69 -4.01
CA VAL A 295 -3.21 -7.08 -4.96
C VAL A 295 -3.90 -6.50 -6.21
N ILE A 296 -4.95 -7.14 -6.71
CA ILE A 296 -5.73 -6.64 -7.86
C ILE A 296 -6.36 -5.28 -7.50
N ASN A 297 -7.07 -5.19 -6.37
CA ASN A 297 -7.66 -3.93 -5.94
C ASN A 297 -6.60 -2.87 -5.64
N TYR A 298 -5.46 -3.27 -5.09
CA TYR A 298 -4.35 -2.34 -4.84
C TYR A 298 -3.85 -1.72 -6.16
N ILE A 299 -3.60 -2.54 -7.19
CA ILE A 299 -3.22 -2.07 -8.52
C ILE A 299 -4.31 -1.17 -9.14
N LEU A 300 -5.59 -1.51 -8.97
CA LEU A 300 -6.70 -0.69 -9.47
C LEU A 300 -6.73 0.71 -8.85
N VAL A 301 -6.35 0.86 -7.57
CA VAL A 301 -6.20 2.19 -6.94
C VAL A 301 -5.11 3.00 -7.65
N PHE A 302 -3.97 2.41 -7.98
CA PHE A 302 -2.92 3.09 -8.77
C PHE A 302 -3.38 3.38 -10.20
N ALA A 303 -4.12 2.47 -10.83
CA ALA A 303 -4.66 2.62 -12.17
C ALA A 303 -5.67 3.77 -12.26
N GLY A 304 -6.51 3.97 -11.24
CA GLY A 304 -7.45 5.08 -11.17
C GLY A 304 -6.80 6.41 -10.77
N SER A 305 -5.87 6.39 -9.80
CA SER A 305 -5.35 7.62 -9.19
C SER A 305 -4.17 8.24 -9.96
N THR A 306 -3.30 7.44 -10.57
CA THR A 306 -2.11 7.95 -11.30
C THR A 306 -2.50 8.80 -12.52
N PRO A 307 -3.48 8.42 -13.36
CA PRO A 307 -3.92 9.26 -14.47
C PRO A 307 -4.43 10.62 -14.03
N ILE A 308 -5.14 10.70 -12.89
CA ILE A 308 -5.61 11.98 -12.32
C ILE A 308 -4.40 12.85 -11.95
N THR A 309 -3.41 12.28 -11.27
CA THR A 309 -2.17 13.00 -10.91
C THR A 309 -1.39 13.48 -12.13
N GLU A 310 -1.28 12.66 -13.18
CA GLU A 310 -0.62 13.05 -14.42
C GLU A 310 -1.42 14.11 -15.19
N TRP A 311 -2.75 14.03 -15.21
CA TRP A 311 -3.62 15.02 -15.82
C TRP A 311 -3.42 16.40 -15.19
N ILE A 312 -3.41 16.46 -13.84
CA ILE A 312 -3.15 17.70 -13.10
C ILE A 312 -1.76 18.25 -13.39
N SER A 313 -0.75 17.37 -13.45
CA SER A 313 0.62 17.78 -13.77
C SER A 313 0.74 18.33 -15.19
N SER A 314 0.07 17.69 -16.16
CA SER A 314 0.06 18.14 -17.56
C SER A 314 -0.67 19.46 -17.78
N GLY A 315 -1.66 19.78 -16.93
CA GLY A 315 -2.32 21.09 -16.93
C GLY A 315 -1.45 22.20 -16.34
N LYS A 316 -0.51 21.86 -15.45
CA LYS A 316 0.39 22.82 -14.77
C LYS A 316 1.69 23.05 -15.52
N TYR A 317 2.27 22.00 -16.11
CA TYR A 317 3.61 22.04 -16.69
C TYR A 317 3.58 21.67 -18.17
N PRO A 318 3.84 22.62 -19.10
CA PRO A 318 3.76 22.37 -20.54
C PRO A 318 4.66 21.23 -21.03
N GLN A 319 5.85 21.09 -20.46
CA GLN A 319 6.82 20.04 -20.82
C GLN A 319 6.41 18.63 -20.32
N TYR A 320 5.39 18.50 -19.47
CA TYR A 320 4.99 17.22 -18.90
C TYR A 320 4.41 16.26 -19.95
N LYS A 321 3.76 16.78 -21.00
CA LYS A 321 3.28 15.93 -22.12
C LYS A 321 4.43 15.24 -22.84
N LEU A 322 5.51 15.98 -23.11
CA LEU A 322 6.74 15.42 -23.69
C LEU A 322 7.37 14.36 -22.76
N TYR A 323 7.31 14.58 -21.45
CA TYR A 323 7.75 13.59 -20.46
C TYR A 323 6.89 12.32 -20.49
N GLN A 324 5.57 12.45 -20.65
CA GLN A 324 4.66 11.31 -20.83
C GLN A 324 4.93 10.49 -22.10
N GLU A 325 5.37 11.15 -23.17
CA GLU A 325 5.74 10.49 -24.43
C GLU A 325 7.07 9.74 -24.32
N ARG A 326 8.04 10.28 -23.57
CA ARG A 326 9.43 9.78 -23.55
C ARG A 326 9.73 8.76 -22.45
N VAL A 327 9.11 8.89 -21.29
CA VAL A 327 9.44 8.12 -20.09
C VAL A 327 8.22 7.30 -19.70
N GLY A 328 8.35 5.99 -19.48
CA GLY A 328 7.19 5.14 -19.15
C GLY A 328 6.59 5.44 -17.77
N ARG A 329 5.29 5.17 -17.57
CA ARG A 329 4.57 5.52 -16.33
C ARG A 329 5.13 4.80 -15.10
N PHE A 330 5.23 3.48 -15.17
CA PHE A 330 5.72 2.62 -14.08
C PHE A 330 6.99 1.87 -14.49
N ILE A 331 6.99 1.29 -15.69
CA ILE A 331 8.13 0.55 -16.27
C ILE A 331 8.85 1.47 -17.27
N PRO A 332 10.19 1.40 -17.38
CA PRO A 332 10.93 2.15 -18.38
C PRO A 332 10.45 1.91 -19.81
N SER A 333 10.54 2.95 -20.64
CA SER A 333 10.22 2.83 -22.06
C SER A 333 11.36 2.07 -22.75
N ILE A 334 11.14 0.79 -23.05
CA ILE A 334 12.17 -0.10 -23.63
C ILE A 334 12.58 0.35 -25.02
N PHE A 335 11.66 0.94 -25.79
CA PHE A 335 11.89 1.40 -27.16
C PHE A 335 11.78 2.93 -27.32
N GLY A 336 11.61 3.66 -26.22
CA GLY A 336 11.49 5.11 -26.25
C GLY A 336 12.84 5.81 -26.31
N ALA A 337 12.84 7.05 -26.78
CA ALA A 337 14.03 7.92 -26.79
C ALA A 337 14.58 8.22 -25.38
N GLY A 338 13.80 7.91 -24.32
CA GLY A 338 14.14 8.24 -22.95
C GLY A 338 14.17 9.74 -22.69
N TRP A 339 14.45 10.12 -21.45
CA TRP A 339 14.64 11.51 -21.09
C TRP A 339 16.10 11.94 -21.33
N ASN A 340 16.29 12.96 -22.16
CA ASN A 340 17.58 13.59 -22.40
C ASN A 340 17.42 15.12 -22.24
N GLU A 341 18.14 15.69 -21.28
CA GLU A 341 18.05 17.12 -20.94
C GLU A 341 18.43 18.02 -22.13
N GLU A 342 19.51 17.69 -22.86
CA GLU A 342 19.97 18.50 -23.99
C GLU A 342 18.97 18.53 -25.15
N GLU A 343 18.33 17.39 -25.43
CA GLU A 343 17.32 17.30 -26.49
C GLU A 343 16.06 18.09 -26.12
N VAL A 344 15.65 18.03 -24.85
CA VAL A 344 14.46 18.73 -24.36
C VAL A 344 14.71 20.24 -24.33
N GLU A 345 15.90 20.69 -23.93
CA GLU A 345 16.27 22.12 -24.00
C GLU A 345 16.30 22.65 -25.44
N LYS A 346 16.83 21.85 -26.39
CA LYS A 346 16.78 22.20 -27.83
C LYS A 346 15.34 22.26 -28.35
N ALA A 347 14.48 21.35 -27.91
CA ALA A 347 13.06 21.35 -28.29
C ALA A 347 12.29 22.54 -27.69
N ALA A 348 12.58 22.91 -26.43
CA ALA A 348 11.97 24.05 -25.75
C ALA A 348 12.30 25.38 -26.45
N LYS A 349 13.58 25.60 -26.80
CA LYS A 349 14.01 26.79 -27.55
C LYS A 349 13.32 26.93 -28.92
N LYS A 350 13.03 25.80 -29.59
CA LYS A 350 12.28 25.81 -30.87
C LYS A 350 10.81 26.16 -30.71
N LEU A 351 10.20 25.87 -29.56
CA LEU A 351 8.80 26.19 -29.27
C LEU A 351 8.61 27.67 -28.93
N ASP A 352 9.56 28.28 -28.21
CA ASP A 352 9.53 29.71 -27.89
C ASP A 352 9.75 30.57 -29.15
N ASN A 353 10.67 30.16 -30.04
CA ASN A 353 10.91 30.83 -31.32
C ASN A 353 9.76 30.72 -32.33
N LYS A 354 8.77 29.84 -32.10
CA LYS A 354 7.56 29.72 -32.94
C LYS A 354 6.37 30.55 -32.44
N LYS A 355 6.49 31.14 -31.23
CA LYS A 355 5.46 31.98 -30.61
C LYS A 355 5.78 33.48 -30.70
N GLN A 356 6.99 33.83 -31.12
CA GLN A 356 7.35 35.15 -31.67
C GLN A 356 7.07 35.15 -33.17
#